data_AF-A0A4S4NA62-F1
#
_entry.id   AF-A0A4S4NA62-F1
#
_cell.length_a   1.000
_cell.length_b   1.000
_cell.length_c   1.000
_cell.angle_alpha   90.00
_cell.angle_beta   90.00
_cell.angle_gamma   90.00
#
_symmetry.space_group_name_H-M   'P 1'
#
loop_
_entity.id
_entity.type
_entity.pdbx_description
1 polymer ?
#
loop_
_entity_poly.entity_id
_entity_poly.type
_entity_poly.pdbx_seq_one_letter_code
_entity_poly.pdbx_strand_id
1 'polypeptide(L)'
;MPFTYTIEHMEEDDAASKTIPRWVELEYKHMQNLAGPSSNVYFTHVSFSSKSSLETLFSSPSPSAAVKAFTHSVLEVMAQQNIPLDRVCLLDPKAPEALSPADGEGRFAWFLFGGILGDDPPRDRTADLRVLGFPARHLGPVQMTTDTALGVTKLVVEDKIPLDEITYVEFPTIRFNAKESVEMPFRA
;
A
#
# COMPACT_ATOMS: atom_id res chain seq x y z
N MET A 1 -8.36 -14.25 -11.26
CA MET A 1 -7.56 -13.10 -11.76
C MET A 1 -6.60 -12.72 -10.64
N PRO A 2 -5.37 -12.30 -10.95
CA PRO A 2 -4.42 -11.84 -9.94
C PRO A 2 -5.00 -10.63 -9.18
N PHE A 3 -4.69 -10.51 -7.88
CA PHE A 3 -5.03 -9.32 -7.13
C PHE A 3 -4.14 -8.14 -7.55
N THR A 4 -4.70 -6.94 -7.52
CA THR A 4 -3.96 -5.70 -7.77
C THR A 4 -3.93 -4.88 -6.49
N TYR A 5 -2.73 -4.58 -5.99
CA TYR A 5 -2.50 -3.66 -4.89
C TYR A 5 -2.04 -2.33 -5.47
N THR A 6 -2.76 -1.24 -5.21
CA THR A 6 -2.43 0.09 -5.74
C THR A 6 -2.19 1.09 -4.65
N ILE A 7 -1.08 1.79 -4.78
CA ILE A 7 -0.72 2.91 -3.93
C ILE A 7 -0.97 4.17 -4.75
N GLU A 8 -1.94 4.98 -4.31
CA GLU A 8 -2.04 6.36 -4.79
C GLU A 8 -0.93 7.16 -4.10
N HIS A 9 0.07 7.57 -4.86
CA HIS A 9 1.21 8.30 -4.34
C HIS A 9 0.78 9.71 -3.95
N MET A 10 1.06 10.09 -2.69
CA MET A 10 0.67 11.37 -2.10
C MET A 10 1.84 12.08 -1.41
N GLU A 11 3.07 11.62 -1.66
CA GLU A 11 4.27 12.29 -1.16
C GLU A 11 4.85 13.21 -2.25
N GLU A 12 5.51 14.27 -1.81
CA GLU A 12 6.31 15.08 -2.72
C GLU A 12 7.60 14.35 -3.11
N ASP A 13 8.08 14.62 -4.32
CA ASP A 13 9.40 14.17 -4.75
C ASP A 13 10.48 14.81 -3.86
N ASP A 14 11.56 14.06 -3.62
CA ASP A 14 12.74 14.54 -2.93
C ASP A 14 13.32 15.78 -3.62
N ALA A 15 13.65 16.80 -2.81
CA ALA A 15 14.06 18.09 -3.31
C ALA A 15 15.36 18.04 -4.13
N ALA A 16 16.26 17.10 -3.84
CA ALA A 16 17.56 16.95 -4.48
C ALA A 16 17.49 16.02 -5.70
N SER A 17 16.92 14.82 -5.55
CA SER A 17 16.84 13.85 -6.66
C SER A 17 15.71 14.14 -7.64
N LYS A 18 14.70 14.94 -7.24
CA LYS A 18 13.46 15.18 -8.01
C LYS A 18 12.73 13.89 -8.36
N THR A 19 12.83 12.89 -7.48
CA THR A 19 12.16 11.60 -7.57
C THR A 19 11.63 11.22 -6.19
N ILE A 20 10.90 10.10 -6.08
CA ILE A 20 10.49 9.56 -4.80
C ILE A 20 11.68 9.47 -3.81
N PRO A 21 11.47 9.82 -2.54
CA PRO A 21 12.49 9.70 -1.52
C PRO A 21 12.99 8.27 -1.34
N ARG A 22 14.24 8.12 -0.89
CA ARG A 22 14.89 6.80 -0.74
C ARG A 22 14.12 5.83 0.18
N TRP A 23 13.48 6.34 1.23
CA TRP A 23 12.71 5.51 2.14
C TRP A 23 11.43 4.96 1.47
N VAL A 24 10.78 5.75 0.60
CA VAL A 24 9.64 5.31 -0.23
C VAL A 24 10.09 4.21 -1.20
N GLU A 25 11.26 4.35 -1.82
CA GLU A 25 11.80 3.30 -2.70
C GLU A 25 12.00 1.97 -1.96
N LEU A 26 12.41 2.00 -0.69
CA LEU A 26 12.60 0.81 0.12
C LEU A 26 11.25 0.15 0.46
N GLU A 27 10.25 0.94 0.85
CA GLU A 27 8.89 0.43 1.06
C GLU A 27 8.32 -0.17 -0.21
N TYR A 28 8.44 0.50 -1.35
CA TYR A 28 7.87 0.04 -2.62
C TYR A 28 8.53 -1.27 -3.09
N LYS A 29 9.84 -1.43 -2.84
CA LYS A 29 10.52 -2.71 -3.06
C LYS A 29 9.99 -3.80 -2.13
N HIS A 30 9.77 -3.46 -0.86
CA HIS A 30 9.23 -4.42 0.10
C HIS A 30 7.82 -4.87 -0.28
N MET A 31 6.97 -3.94 -0.73
CA MET A 31 5.62 -4.24 -1.26
C MET A 31 5.65 -5.24 -2.41
N GLN A 32 6.58 -5.10 -3.35
CA GLN A 32 6.72 -6.06 -4.44
C GLN A 32 6.96 -7.48 -3.92
N ASN A 33 7.82 -7.62 -2.91
CA ASN A 33 8.14 -8.90 -2.29
C ASN A 33 6.94 -9.46 -1.50
N LEU A 34 6.28 -8.61 -0.69
CA LEU A 34 5.12 -9.00 0.12
C LEU A 34 3.92 -9.43 -0.72
N ALA A 35 3.64 -8.73 -1.83
CA ALA A 35 2.55 -9.07 -2.74
C ALA A 35 2.71 -10.44 -3.40
N GLY A 36 3.95 -10.87 -3.64
CA GLY A 36 4.26 -12.17 -4.24
C GLY A 36 3.97 -12.27 -5.76
N PRO A 37 4.41 -13.36 -6.41
CA PRO A 37 4.41 -13.49 -7.88
C PRO A 37 3.02 -13.63 -8.52
N SER A 38 1.99 -13.94 -7.73
CA SER A 38 0.60 -14.08 -8.20
C SER A 38 -0.16 -12.76 -8.27
N SER A 39 0.48 -11.64 -7.90
CA SER A 39 -0.17 -10.35 -7.71
C SER A 39 0.48 -9.23 -8.54
N ASN A 40 -0.24 -8.13 -8.68
CA ASN A 40 0.26 -6.88 -9.27
C ASN A 40 0.40 -5.81 -8.19
N VAL A 41 1.43 -4.98 -8.31
CA VAL A 41 1.59 -3.75 -7.51
C VAL A 41 1.65 -2.55 -8.43
N TYR A 42 0.73 -1.61 -8.29
CA TYR A 42 0.68 -0.39 -9.09
C TYR A 42 0.95 0.84 -8.22
N PHE A 43 1.81 1.71 -8.72
CA PHE A 43 2.03 3.04 -8.15
C PHE A 43 1.38 4.07 -9.06
N THR A 44 0.36 4.77 -8.58
CA THR A 44 -0.38 5.78 -9.36
C THR A 44 -0.06 7.18 -8.86
N HIS A 45 -0.35 8.18 -9.69
CA HIS A 45 -0.12 9.59 -9.40
C HIS A 45 1.34 9.97 -9.06
N VAL A 46 2.32 9.20 -9.57
CA VAL A 46 3.74 9.57 -9.42
C VAL A 46 4.15 10.62 -10.46
N SER A 47 5.17 11.42 -10.18
CA SER A 47 5.74 12.32 -11.19
C SER A 47 6.39 11.55 -12.35
N PHE A 48 6.67 12.23 -13.46
CA PHE A 48 7.32 11.59 -14.62
C PHE A 48 8.73 11.08 -14.30
N SER A 49 9.51 11.85 -13.53
CA SER A 49 10.83 11.46 -13.04
C SER A 49 10.75 10.27 -12.09
N SER A 50 9.79 10.29 -11.16
CA SER A 50 9.54 9.17 -10.24
C SER A 50 9.10 7.90 -10.96
N LYS A 51 8.23 8.01 -11.98
CA LYS A 51 7.88 6.87 -12.85
C LYS A 51 9.12 6.27 -13.50
N SER A 52 9.99 7.10 -14.06
CA SER A 52 11.21 6.66 -14.75
C SER A 52 12.19 5.98 -13.78
N SER A 53 12.32 6.52 -12.56
CA SER A 53 13.10 5.92 -11.47
C SER A 53 12.56 4.55 -11.09
N LEU A 54 11.24 4.43 -10.90
CA LEU A 54 10.57 3.18 -10.56
C LEU A 54 10.69 2.11 -11.65
N GLU A 55 10.53 2.49 -12.93
CA GLU A 55 10.73 1.56 -14.04
C GLU A 55 12.17 1.01 -14.08
N THR A 56 13.15 1.85 -13.77
CA THR A 56 14.55 1.41 -13.62
C THR A 56 14.70 0.49 -12.41
N LEU A 57 14.10 0.86 -11.28
CA LEU A 57 14.15 0.14 -10.01
C LEU A 57 13.63 -1.30 -10.12
N PHE A 58 12.57 -1.50 -10.91
CA PHE A 58 11.87 -2.76 -11.10
C PHE A 58 12.15 -3.43 -12.46
N SER A 59 13.16 -2.95 -13.20
CA SER A 59 13.55 -3.50 -14.50
C SER A 59 14.13 -4.92 -14.44
N SER A 60 14.68 -5.29 -13.28
CA SER A 60 15.30 -6.60 -13.09
C SER A 60 14.23 -7.69 -12.89
N PRO A 61 14.35 -8.84 -13.57
CA PRO A 61 13.45 -9.97 -13.33
C PRO A 61 13.48 -10.35 -11.85
N SER A 62 12.30 -10.38 -11.23
CA SER A 62 12.12 -10.75 -9.83
C SER A 62 11.06 -11.84 -9.78
N PRO A 63 11.22 -12.90 -8.96
CA PRO A 63 10.18 -13.91 -8.73
C PRO A 63 9.03 -13.37 -7.84
N SER A 64 8.76 -12.07 -7.93
CA SER A 64 7.84 -11.32 -7.08
C SER A 64 6.73 -10.66 -7.92
N ALA A 65 5.91 -9.79 -7.32
CA ALA A 65 4.79 -9.18 -8.02
C ALA A 65 5.21 -8.40 -9.27
N ALA A 66 4.30 -8.38 -10.26
CA ALA A 66 4.44 -7.52 -11.42
C ALA A 66 4.19 -6.06 -11.00
N VAL A 67 5.16 -5.18 -11.28
CA VAL A 67 5.10 -3.77 -10.88
C VAL A 67 4.83 -2.87 -12.08
N LYS A 68 3.96 -1.87 -11.91
CA LYS A 68 3.80 -0.77 -12.88
C LYS A 68 3.68 0.57 -12.17
N ALA A 69 4.20 1.62 -12.80
CA ALA A 69 4.08 2.99 -12.33
C ALA A 69 3.34 3.87 -13.35
N PHE A 70 2.46 4.74 -12.86
CA PHE A 70 1.59 5.59 -13.66
C PHE A 70 1.65 7.03 -13.17
N THR A 71 1.72 7.97 -14.11
CA THR A 71 1.57 9.40 -13.81
C THR A 71 0.11 9.84 -13.66
N HIS A 72 -0.82 8.97 -14.07
CA HIS A 72 -2.25 9.21 -13.95
C HIS A 72 -2.74 8.80 -12.55
N SER A 73 -3.82 9.44 -12.10
CA SER A 73 -4.50 9.10 -10.85
C SER A 73 -5.09 7.68 -10.91
N VAL A 74 -5.39 7.11 -9.74
CA VAL A 74 -6.04 5.79 -9.66
C VAL A 74 -7.33 5.71 -10.48
N LEU A 75 -8.17 6.75 -10.49
CA LEU A 75 -9.43 6.76 -11.24
C LEU A 75 -9.22 6.66 -12.75
N GLU A 76 -8.24 7.38 -13.28
CA GLU A 76 -7.89 7.34 -14.70
C GLU A 76 -7.33 5.97 -15.09
N VAL A 77 -6.47 5.38 -14.25
CA VAL A 77 -5.91 4.05 -14.47
C VAL A 77 -7.00 2.97 -14.42
N MET A 78 -7.96 3.08 -13.50
CA MET A 78 -9.13 2.21 -13.45
C MET A 78 -9.99 2.32 -14.70
N ALA A 79 -10.25 3.55 -15.18
CA ALA A 79 -11.03 3.78 -16.40
C ALA A 79 -10.36 3.16 -17.62
N GLN A 80 -9.04 3.31 -17.77
CA GLN A 80 -8.27 2.69 -18.86
C GLN A 80 -8.32 1.15 -18.83
N GLN A 81 -8.45 0.55 -17.64
CA GLN A 81 -8.54 -0.90 -17.44
C GLN A 81 -9.98 -1.42 -17.33
N ASN A 82 -10.99 -0.56 -17.52
CA ASN A 82 -12.42 -0.88 -17.37
C ASN A 82 -12.75 -1.55 -16.02
N ILE A 83 -12.14 -1.06 -14.92
CA ILE A 83 -12.42 -1.57 -13.58
C ILE A 83 -13.49 -0.71 -12.91
N PRO A 84 -14.65 -1.29 -12.57
CA PRO A 84 -15.69 -0.55 -11.88
C PRO A 84 -15.31 -0.32 -10.42
N LEU A 85 -15.81 0.77 -9.85
CA LEU A 85 -15.43 1.27 -8.53
C LEU A 85 -15.79 0.31 -7.39
N ASP A 86 -16.89 -0.43 -7.52
CA ASP A 86 -17.35 -1.45 -6.55
C ASP A 86 -16.42 -2.67 -6.43
N ARG A 87 -15.48 -2.84 -7.37
CA ARG A 87 -14.45 -3.88 -7.36
C ARG A 87 -13.15 -3.47 -6.67
N VAL A 88 -13.05 -2.20 -6.27
CA VAL A 88 -11.85 -1.62 -5.67
C VAL A 88 -12.11 -1.29 -4.20
N CYS A 89 -11.41 -1.97 -3.30
CA CYS A 89 -11.50 -1.72 -1.87
C CYS A 89 -10.48 -0.65 -1.45
N LEU A 90 -10.95 0.46 -0.88
CA LEU A 90 -10.09 1.42 -0.21
C LEU A 90 -9.74 0.92 1.20
N LEU A 91 -8.45 0.84 1.52
CA LEU A 91 -7.99 0.57 2.88
C LEU A 91 -7.97 1.88 3.65
N ASP A 92 -8.89 2.00 4.60
CA ASP A 92 -9.16 3.23 5.33
C ASP A 92 -9.32 2.92 6.82
N PRO A 93 -8.48 3.50 7.71
CA PRO A 93 -8.61 3.32 9.16
C PRO A 93 -9.97 3.73 9.73
N LYS A 94 -10.72 4.60 9.03
CA LYS A 94 -12.05 5.06 9.45
C LYS A 94 -13.20 4.26 8.83
N ALA A 95 -12.92 3.22 8.03
CA ALA A 95 -13.96 2.35 7.52
C ALA A 95 -14.69 1.64 8.69
N PRO A 96 -16.00 1.36 8.57
CA PRO A 96 -16.77 0.73 9.64
C PRO A 96 -16.55 -0.79 9.74
N GLU A 97 -16.09 -1.43 8.66
CA GLU A 97 -15.94 -2.88 8.56
C GLU A 97 -14.47 -3.28 8.41
N ALA A 98 -14.06 -4.32 9.13
CA ALA A 98 -12.72 -4.89 9.01
C ALA A 98 -12.58 -5.65 7.68
N LEU A 99 -11.38 -5.63 7.10
CA LEU A 99 -11.06 -6.51 5.99
C LEU A 99 -11.16 -7.97 6.43
N SER A 100 -11.77 -8.81 5.58
CA SER A 100 -11.99 -10.23 5.85
C SER A 100 -11.59 -11.11 4.65
N PRO A 101 -11.32 -12.40 4.85
CA PRO A 101 -11.01 -13.32 3.74
C PRO A 101 -12.07 -13.37 2.64
N ALA A 102 -13.35 -13.18 3.01
CA ALA A 102 -14.49 -13.16 2.08
C ALA A 102 -14.44 -11.96 1.12
N ASP A 103 -13.79 -10.85 1.49
CA ASP A 103 -13.61 -9.70 0.62
C ASP A 103 -12.73 -10.02 -0.61
N GLY A 104 -11.84 -11.01 -0.48
CA GLY A 104 -11.04 -11.57 -1.58
C GLY A 104 -11.76 -12.66 -2.40
N GLU A 105 -12.96 -13.10 -2.02
CA GLU A 105 -13.70 -14.18 -2.68
C GLU A 105 -14.62 -13.65 -3.79
N GLY A 106 -14.02 -12.91 -4.71
CA GLY A 106 -14.73 -12.37 -5.87
C GLY A 106 -15.54 -11.11 -5.59
N ARG A 107 -15.50 -10.54 -4.38
CA ARG A 107 -16.00 -9.18 -4.12
C ARG A 107 -15.05 -8.15 -4.70
N PHE A 108 -13.85 -8.05 -4.15
CA PHE A 108 -12.81 -7.14 -4.65
C PHE A 108 -11.73 -7.91 -5.42
N ALA A 109 -11.18 -7.25 -6.43
CA ALA A 109 -9.99 -7.73 -7.14
C ALA A 109 -8.83 -6.73 -7.03
N TRP A 110 -9.10 -5.56 -6.46
CA TRP A 110 -8.20 -4.43 -6.40
C TRP A 110 -8.28 -3.78 -5.02
N PHE A 111 -7.13 -3.53 -4.41
CA PHE A 111 -6.99 -2.93 -3.09
C PHE A 111 -6.20 -1.63 -3.20
N LEU A 112 -6.77 -0.52 -2.73
CA LEU A 112 -6.25 0.83 -2.86
C LEU A 112 -5.77 1.35 -1.51
N PHE A 113 -4.53 1.83 -1.48
CA PHE A 113 -3.88 2.45 -0.34
C PHE A 113 -3.62 3.93 -0.71
N GLY A 114 -4.19 4.87 0.03
CA GLY A 114 -3.84 6.28 -0.10
C GLY A 114 -2.68 6.61 0.83
N GLY A 115 -1.58 7.15 0.29
CA GLY A 115 -0.31 7.42 1.01
C GLY A 115 -0.45 7.47 2.53
N ILE A 116 -0.19 6.32 3.18
CA ILE A 116 -0.51 6.08 4.60
C ILE A 116 0.58 6.66 5.52
N LEU A 117 1.57 7.35 4.96
CA LEU A 117 2.85 7.53 5.64
C LEU A 117 2.92 8.81 6.47
N GLY A 118 3.27 8.60 7.74
CA GLY A 118 4.52 9.15 8.28
C GLY A 118 4.39 10.07 9.49
N ASP A 119 3.22 10.68 9.71
CA ASP A 119 3.03 11.58 10.83
C ASP A 119 2.44 10.83 12.03
N ASP A 120 3.01 11.06 13.22
CA ASP A 120 2.37 10.81 14.50
C ASP A 120 2.07 12.18 15.15
N PRO A 121 0.80 12.62 15.27
CA PRO A 121 -0.41 11.87 14.93
C PRO A 121 -0.67 11.77 13.40
N PRO A 122 -1.42 10.73 12.95
CA PRO A 122 -1.70 10.51 11.54
C PRO A 122 -2.40 11.70 10.88
N ARG A 123 -1.91 12.12 9.70
CA ARG A 123 -2.68 12.97 8.79
C ARG A 123 -3.66 12.09 8.02
N ASP A 124 -4.95 12.44 8.04
CA ASP A 124 -6.01 11.70 7.33
C ASP A 124 -5.96 11.94 5.80
N ARG A 125 -4.84 11.61 5.15
CA ARG A 125 -4.65 11.77 3.70
C ARG A 125 -5.60 10.89 2.91
N THR A 126 -6.01 9.76 3.47
CA THR A 126 -7.03 8.88 2.91
C THR A 126 -8.39 9.57 2.74
N ALA A 127 -8.65 10.71 3.41
CA ALA A 127 -9.87 11.49 3.22
C ALA A 127 -10.12 11.91 1.76
N ASP A 128 -9.04 12.24 1.02
CA ASP A 128 -9.14 12.65 -0.38
C ASP A 128 -9.63 11.50 -1.29
N LEU A 129 -9.32 10.25 -0.91
CA LEU A 129 -9.82 9.06 -1.60
C LEU A 129 -11.21 8.63 -1.11
N ARG A 130 -11.49 8.83 0.18
CA ARG A 130 -12.78 8.46 0.81
C ARG A 130 -13.95 9.16 0.14
N VAL A 131 -13.80 10.43 -0.23
CA VAL A 131 -14.85 11.21 -0.91
C VAL A 131 -15.18 10.72 -2.32
N LEU A 132 -14.33 9.86 -2.90
CA LEU A 132 -14.54 9.30 -4.25
C LEU A 132 -15.54 8.12 -4.25
N GLY A 133 -15.97 7.65 -3.07
CA GLY A 133 -17.08 6.70 -2.93
C GLY A 133 -16.70 5.22 -2.99
N PHE A 134 -15.40 4.88 -2.88
CA PHE A 134 -14.94 3.49 -2.83
C PHE A 134 -15.57 2.71 -1.67
N PRO A 135 -15.96 1.43 -1.87
CA PRO A 135 -16.18 0.55 -0.73
C PRO A 135 -14.88 0.45 0.08
N ALA A 136 -15.00 0.49 1.41
CA ALA A 136 -13.83 0.60 2.28
C ALA A 136 -13.78 -0.48 3.36
N ARG A 137 -12.55 -0.80 3.78
CA ARG A 137 -12.23 -1.72 4.88
C ARG A 137 -11.11 -1.17 5.73
N HIS A 138 -11.14 -1.44 7.03
CA HIS A 138 -10.03 -1.12 7.93
C HIS A 138 -9.14 -2.34 8.16
N LEU A 139 -7.85 -2.11 8.47
CA LEU A 139 -6.88 -3.14 8.85
C LEU A 139 -6.63 -3.21 10.37
N GLY A 140 -7.55 -2.61 11.12
CA GLY A 140 -7.50 -2.53 12.57
C GLY A 140 -7.28 -1.09 13.05
N PRO A 141 -7.27 -0.87 14.37
CA PRO A 141 -7.25 0.48 14.94
C PRO A 141 -5.85 1.10 15.00
N VAL A 142 -4.79 0.30 14.88
CA VAL A 142 -3.40 0.76 14.98
C VAL A 142 -2.84 1.01 13.58
N GLN A 143 -2.18 2.15 13.39
CA GLN A 143 -1.60 2.53 12.10
C GLN A 143 -0.52 1.54 11.67
N MET A 144 -0.48 1.26 10.37
CA MET A 144 0.54 0.47 9.71
C MET A 144 1.28 1.35 8.71
N THR A 145 2.54 1.05 8.43
CA THR A 145 3.19 1.57 7.22
C THR A 145 2.48 1.02 5.98
N THR A 146 2.62 1.68 4.82
CA THR A 146 1.87 1.28 3.62
C THR A 146 2.24 -0.12 3.15
N ASP A 147 3.52 -0.49 3.27
CA ASP A 147 4.01 -1.83 2.91
C ASP A 147 3.47 -2.91 3.86
N THR A 148 3.42 -2.64 5.17
CA THR A 148 2.78 -3.52 6.16
C THR A 148 1.29 -3.68 5.85
N ALA A 149 0.58 -2.59 5.57
CA ALA A 149 -0.83 -2.61 5.22
C ALA A 149 -1.10 -3.49 3.99
N LEU A 150 -0.23 -3.41 2.97
CA LEU A 150 -0.29 -4.29 1.79
C LEU A 150 -0.04 -5.75 2.16
N GLY A 151 1.01 -6.04 2.94
CA GLY A 151 1.32 -7.39 3.40
C GLY A 151 0.17 -8.02 4.18
N VAL A 152 -0.40 -7.29 5.13
CA VAL A 152 -1.59 -7.72 5.89
C VAL A 152 -2.78 -7.95 4.97
N THR A 153 -3.04 -7.04 4.02
CA THR A 153 -4.12 -7.22 3.05
C THR A 153 -3.95 -8.52 2.28
N LYS A 154 -2.75 -8.83 1.80
CA LYS A 154 -2.42 -10.08 1.11
C LYS A 154 -2.66 -11.30 2.00
N LEU A 155 -2.18 -11.30 3.24
CA LEU A 155 -2.41 -12.39 4.20
C LEU A 155 -3.92 -12.66 4.37
N VAL A 156 -4.73 -11.60 4.44
CA VAL A 156 -6.18 -11.73 4.61
C VAL A 156 -6.87 -12.24 3.34
N VAL A 157 -6.66 -11.59 2.20
CA VAL A 157 -7.48 -11.85 1.00
C VAL A 157 -6.97 -12.99 0.15
N GLU A 158 -5.66 -13.23 0.15
CA GLU A 158 -5.01 -14.28 -0.64
C GLU A 158 -4.72 -15.52 0.21
N ASP A 159 -4.10 -15.36 1.39
CA ASP A 159 -3.76 -16.50 2.27
C ASP A 159 -4.90 -16.92 3.20
N LYS A 160 -6.01 -16.19 3.17
CA LYS A 160 -7.25 -16.47 3.94
C LYS A 160 -7.05 -16.50 5.44
N ILE A 161 -6.11 -15.72 5.95
CA ILE A 161 -5.86 -15.57 7.39
C ILE A 161 -6.75 -14.44 7.94
N PRO A 162 -7.66 -14.69 8.89
CA PRO A 162 -8.44 -13.63 9.53
C PRO A 162 -7.52 -12.55 10.14
N LEU A 163 -7.98 -11.29 10.07
CA LEU A 163 -7.18 -10.14 10.51
C LEU A 163 -6.73 -10.24 11.98
N ASP A 164 -7.56 -10.83 12.84
CA ASP A 164 -7.30 -11.06 14.26
C ASP A 164 -6.42 -12.28 14.56
N GLU A 165 -6.16 -13.14 13.57
CA GLU A 165 -5.23 -14.28 13.68
C GLU A 165 -3.80 -13.93 13.24
N ILE A 166 -3.59 -12.76 12.63
CA ILE A 166 -2.26 -12.30 12.23
C ILE A 166 -1.45 -11.92 13.48
N THR A 167 -0.21 -12.40 13.54
CA THR A 167 0.72 -12.02 14.61
C THR A 167 1.35 -10.67 14.32
N TYR A 168 1.22 -9.74 15.26
CA TYR A 168 1.71 -8.37 15.12
C TYR A 168 2.77 -8.03 16.17
N VAL A 169 3.64 -7.09 15.83
CA VAL A 169 4.45 -6.35 16.79
C VAL A 169 4.01 -4.90 16.79
N GLU A 170 3.45 -4.46 17.91
CA GLU A 170 3.05 -3.06 18.08
C GLU A 170 4.23 -2.24 18.58
N PHE A 171 4.45 -1.08 17.96
CA PHE A 171 5.47 -0.10 18.36
C PHE A 171 6.89 -0.69 18.50
N PRO A 172 7.42 -1.34 17.44
CA PRO A 172 8.70 -2.03 17.55
C PRO A 172 9.83 -1.06 17.85
N THR A 173 10.68 -1.41 18.83
CA THR A 173 11.90 -0.67 19.14
C THR A 173 13.09 -1.30 18.43
N ILE A 174 13.68 -0.56 17.49
CA ILE A 174 14.94 -0.90 16.85
C ILE A 174 16.07 -0.41 17.75
N ARG A 175 16.79 -1.32 18.39
CA ARG A 175 17.95 -1.01 19.24
C ARG A 175 19.25 -1.16 18.44
N PHE A 176 19.98 -0.07 18.27
CA PHE A 176 21.28 -0.07 17.58
C PHE A 176 22.41 -0.46 18.52
N ASN A 177 22.38 0.06 19.77
CA ASN A 177 23.34 -0.28 20.82
C ASN A 177 22.77 0.04 22.22
N ALA A 178 23.62 0.02 23.24
CA ALA A 178 23.22 0.27 24.63
C ALA A 178 22.68 1.70 24.89
N LYS A 179 22.96 2.66 23.99
CA LYS A 179 22.60 4.08 24.14
C LYS A 179 21.63 4.58 23.08
N GLU A 180 21.52 3.89 21.96
CA GLU A 180 20.74 4.34 20.80
C GLU A 180 19.67 3.31 20.43
N SER A 181 18.42 3.77 20.38
CA SER A 181 17.27 3.04 19.89
C SER A 181 16.24 4.00 19.31
N VAL A 182 15.42 3.50 18.40
CA VAL A 182 14.27 4.23 17.84
C VAL A 182 13.04 3.33 17.97
N GLU A 183 11.96 3.88 18.53
CA GLU A 183 10.65 3.25 18.50
C GLU A 183 9.92 3.71 17.23
N MET A 184 9.36 2.75 16.50
CA MET A 184 8.57 3.04 15.31
C MET A 184 7.10 3.15 15.75
N PRO A 185 6.40 4.28 15.53
CA PRO A 185 5.04 4.50 16.04
C PRO A 185 3.95 3.77 15.24
N PHE A 186 4.22 2.55 14.78
CA PHE A 186 3.37 1.77 13.89
C PHE A 186 3.29 0.30 14.33
N ARG A 187 2.26 -0.40 13.86
CA ARG A 187 2.17 -1.86 13.90
C ARG A 187 2.93 -2.46 12.71
N ALA A 188 3.70 -3.51 12.97
CA ALA A 188 4.43 -4.32 11.99
C ALA A 188 3.98 -5.79 12.04
#